data_AF-A0A1Q7CW86-F1
#
_entry.id   AF-A0A1Q7CW86-F1
#
_cell.length_a   1.000
_cell.length_b   1.000
_cell.length_c   1.000
_cell.angle_alpha   90.00
_cell.angle_beta   90.00
_cell.angle_gamma   90.00
#
_symmetry.space_group_name_H-M   'P 1'
#
loop_
_entity.id
_entity.type
_entity.pdbx_description
1 polymer ?
#
loop_
_entity_poly.entity_id
_entity_poly.type
_entity_poly.pdbx_seq_one_letter_code
_entity_poly.pdbx_strand_id
1 'polypeptide(L)' 'MGFTEGNKSSIQATCARMVKELQDNTAQVMQMYKENPTFPADFYNLSLRDADTRIQTVREVYKQITSEEL' A
#
# COMPACT_ATOMS: atom_id res chain seq x y z
N MET A 1 -11.11 -23.74 7.42
CA MET A 1 -11.25 -22.98 8.69
C MET A 1 -11.71 -21.58 8.32
N GLY A 2 -12.92 -21.19 8.71
CA GLY A 2 -13.42 -19.84 8.47
C GLY A 2 -12.91 -18.89 9.56
N PHE A 3 -12.45 -17.70 9.18
CA PHE A 3 -12.17 -16.63 10.14
C PHE A 3 -13.48 -16.18 10.78
N THR A 4 -13.47 -15.97 12.11
CA THR A 4 -14.57 -15.31 12.80
C THR A 4 -14.72 -13.88 12.28
N GLU A 5 -15.94 -13.33 12.27
CA GLU A 5 -16.20 -11.95 11.78
C GLU A 5 -15.31 -10.90 12.46
N GLY A 6 -15.04 -11.07 13.76
CA GLY A 6 -14.13 -10.20 14.51
C GLY A 6 -12.69 -10.25 14.00
N ASN A 7 -12.20 -11.43 13.58
CA ASN A 7 -10.86 -11.57 13.01
C ASN A 7 -10.79 -10.95 11.61
N LYS A 8 -11.85 -11.11 10.80
CA LYS A 8 -11.92 -10.47 9.47
C LYS A 8 -11.87 -8.94 9.57
N SER A 9 -12.67 -8.35 10.46
CA SER A 9 -12.70 -6.90 10.66
C SER A 9 -11.33 -6.33 11.09
N SER A 10 -10.64 -7.04 12.00
CA SER A 10 -9.28 -6.67 12.41
C SER A 10 -8.26 -6.76 11.28
N ILE A 11 -8.33 -7.82 10.47
CA ILE A 11 -7.47 -8.00 9.28
C ILE A 11 -7.75 -6.90 8.26
N GLN A 12 -9.02 -6.59 7.98
CA GLN A 12 -9.41 -5.51 7.06
C GLN A 12 -8.87 -4.15 7.51
N ALA A 13 -9.05 -3.80 8.79
CA ALA A 13 -8.54 -2.55 9.35
C ALA A 13 -7.01 -2.47 9.27
N THR A 14 -6.33 -3.60 9.50
CA THR A 14 -4.86 -3.68 9.41
C THR A 14 -4.39 -3.49 7.97
N CYS A 15 -4.98 -4.20 7.01
CA CYS A 15 -4.66 -4.08 5.58
C CYS A 15 -4.94 -2.67 5.06
N ALA A 16 -6.09 -2.08 5.44
CA ALA A 16 -6.44 -0.71 5.05
C ALA A 16 -5.44 0.31 5.61
N ARG A 17 -4.99 0.14 6.87
CA ARG A 17 -3.94 0.98 7.46
C ARG A 17 -2.61 0.84 6.71
N MET A 18 -2.20 -0.38 6.37
CA MET A 18 -0.96 -0.61 5.61
C MET A 18 -1.00 0.03 4.22
N VAL A 19 -2.13 -0.08 3.51
CA VAL A 19 -2.31 0.60 2.22
C VAL A 19 -2.20 2.11 2.39
N LYS A 20 -2.84 2.68 3.42
CA LYS A 20 -2.76 4.11 3.70
C LYS A 20 -1.33 4.55 4.01
N GLU A 21 -0.61 3.82 4.85
CA GLU A 21 0.80 4.12 5.17
C GLU A 21 1.69 4.10 3.92
N LEU A 22 1.49 3.13 3.02
CA LEU A 22 2.21 3.08 1.74
C LEU A 22 1.89 4.28 0.86
N GLN A 23 0.63 4.69 0.79
CA GLN A 23 0.20 5.88 0.03
C GLN A 23 0.78 7.17 0.63
N ASP A 24 0.71 7.33 1.95
CA ASP A 24 1.22 8.50 2.66
C ASP A 24 2.75 8.63 2.50
N ASN A 25 3.48 7.53 2.62
CA ASN A 25 4.92 7.50 2.39
C ASN A 25 5.28 7.86 0.94
N THR A 26 4.51 7.35 -0.03
CA THR A 26 4.71 7.67 -1.44
C THR A 26 4.45 9.15 -1.69
N ALA A 27 3.40 9.72 -1.09
CA ALA A 27 3.09 11.14 -1.22
C ALA A 27 4.20 12.04 -0.63
N GLN A 28 4.77 11.67 0.51
CA GLN A 28 5.92 12.38 1.10
C GLN A 28 7.14 12.35 0.17
N VAL A 29 7.44 11.16 -0.38
CA VAL A 29 8.53 11.00 -1.34
C VAL A 29 8.29 11.86 -2.59
N MET A 30 7.06 11.88 -3.13
CA MET A 30 6.67 12.78 -4.23
C MET A 30 6.87 14.26 -3.90
N GLN A 31 6.56 14.66 -2.67
CA GLN A 31 6.75 16.04 -2.24
C GLN A 31 8.24 16.40 -2.21
N MET A 32 9.10 15.51 -1.69
CA MET A 32 10.56 15.71 -1.72
C MET A 32 11.10 15.85 -3.15
N TYR A 33 10.57 15.06 -4.11
CA TYR A 33 10.94 15.21 -5.52
C TYR A 33 10.54 16.57 -6.11
N LYS A 34 9.34 17.08 -5.77
CA LYS A 34 8.88 18.39 -6.26
C LYS A 34 9.77 19.53 -5.76
N GLU A 35 10.29 19.41 -4.54
CA GLU A 35 11.13 20.43 -3.91
C GLU A 35 12.60 20.35 -4.35
N ASN A 36 13.03 19.30 -5.07
CA ASN A 36 14.43 19.07 -5.41
C ASN A 36 14.66 18.83 -6.92
N PRO A 37 15.06 19.86 -7.69
CA PRO A 37 15.15 19.81 -9.16
C PRO A 37 16.31 18.97 -9.71
N THR A 38 17.23 18.51 -8.85
CA THR A 38 18.37 17.65 -9.23
C THR A 38 18.07 16.17 -9.11
N PHE A 39 16.89 15.80 -8.60
CA PHE A 39 16.55 14.42 -8.34
C PHE A 39 16.15 13.69 -9.64
N PRO A 40 16.71 12.50 -9.97
CA PRO A 40 16.44 11.88 -11.27
C PRO A 40 14.99 11.36 -11.36
N ALA A 41 14.34 11.62 -12.49
CA ALA A 41 12.97 11.18 -12.78
C ALA A 41 12.79 9.65 -12.71
N ASP A 42 13.87 8.89 -12.93
CA ASP A 42 13.86 7.43 -12.82
C ASP A 42 13.56 6.96 -11.40
N PHE A 43 14.09 7.64 -10.37
CA PHE A 43 13.80 7.31 -8.98
C PHE A 43 12.33 7.55 -8.64
N TYR A 44 11.73 8.63 -9.14
CA TYR A 44 10.31 8.91 -8.95
C TYR A 44 9.43 7.78 -9.49
N ASN A 45 9.68 7.35 -10.73
CA ASN A 45 8.92 6.28 -11.37
C ASN A 45 9.11 4.93 -10.67
N LEU A 46 10.33 4.64 -10.19
CA LEU A 46 10.62 3.43 -9.43
C LEU A 46 9.90 3.42 -8.08
N SER A 47 9.93 4.52 -7.33
CA SER A 47 9.21 4.65 -6.05
C SER A 47 7.71 4.44 -6.22
N LEU A 48 7.13 4.98 -7.29
CA LEU A 48 5.72 4.79 -7.63
C LEU A 48 5.37 3.32 -7.91
N ARG A 49 6.17 2.64 -8.73
CA ARG A 49 5.95 1.23 -9.07
C ARG A 49 6.13 0.31 -7.87
N ASP A 50 7.13 0.57 -7.02
CA ASP A 50 7.35 -0.18 -5.79
C ASP A 50 6.16 -0.03 -4.82
N ALA A 51 5.66 1.20 -4.63
CA ALA A 51 4.48 1.45 -3.81
C ALA A 51 3.23 0.74 -4.34
N ASP A 52 2.96 0.82 -5.65
CA ASP A 52 1.82 0.15 -6.27
C ASP A 52 1.93 -1.38 -6.11
N THR A 53 3.10 -1.96 -6.36
CA THR A 53 3.35 -3.40 -6.19
C THR A 53 3.07 -3.86 -4.76
N ARG A 54 3.52 -3.08 -3.76
CA ARG A 54 3.26 -3.38 -2.34
C ARG A 54 1.78 -3.28 -1.99
N ILE A 55 1.07 -2.27 -2.49
CA ILE A 55 -0.37 -2.10 -2.27
C ILE A 55 -1.14 -3.28 -2.87
N GLN A 56 -0.81 -3.69 -4.10
CA GLN A 56 -1.43 -4.86 -4.74
C GLN A 56 -1.16 -6.13 -3.95
N THR A 57 0.06 -6.32 -3.46
CA THR A 57 0.41 -7.47 -2.61
C THR A 57 -0.46 -7.51 -1.34
N VAL A 58 -0.66 -6.38 -0.65
CA VAL A 58 -1.53 -6.31 0.54
C VAL A 58 -2.98 -6.68 0.20
N ARG A 59 -3.49 -6.21 -0.94
CA ARG A 59 -4.85 -6.53 -1.42
C ARG A 59 -5.01 -8.00 -1.78
N GLU A 60 -4.03 -8.58 -2.48
CA GLU A 60 -4.04 -9.99 -2.86
C GLU A 60 -3.97 -10.90 -1.62
N VAL A 61 -3.12 -10.57 -0.66
CA VAL A 61 -3.03 -11.31 0.61
C VAL A 61 -4.35 -11.22 1.36
N TYR A 62 -4.96 -10.04 1.46
CA TYR A 62 -6.29 -9.89 2.05
C TYR A 62 -7.31 -10.82 1.36
N LYS A 63 -7.38 -10.75 0.03
CA LYS A 63 -8.29 -11.56 -0.80
C LYS A 63 -8.06 -13.05 -0.63
N GLN A 64 -6.82 -13.51 -0.52
CA GLN A 64 -6.51 -14.93 -0.29
C GLN A 64 -6.98 -15.40 1.09
N ILE A 65 -6.88 -14.55 2.11
CA ILE A 65 -7.21 -14.90 3.49
C ILE A 65 -8.72 -14.79 3.77
N THR A 66 -9.40 -13.81 3.18
CA THR A 66 -10.81 -13.50 3.46
C THR A 66 -11.77 -13.91 2.36
N SER A 67 -11.27 -14.18 1.14
CA SER A 67 -12.06 -14.34 -0.10
C SER A 67 -12.85 -13.08 -0.51
N GLU A 68 -12.47 -11.90 -0.01
CA GLU A 68 -13.14 -10.62 -0.24
C GLU A 68 -12.17 -9.60 -0.87
N GLU A 69 -12.70 -8.56 -1.53
CA GLU A 69 -11.88 -7.44 -1.99
C GLU A 69 -11.74 -6.38 -0.89
N LEU A 70 -10.56 -5.77 -0.81
CA LEU A 70 -10.22 -4.76 0.19
C LEU A 70 -10.67 -3.36 -0.23
#